data_AF-A0A0B4BR95-F1
#
_entry.id   AF-A0A0B4BR95-F1
#
_cell.length_a   1.000
_cell.length_b   1.000
_cell.length_c   1.000
_cell.angle_alpha   90.00
_cell.angle_beta   90.00
_cell.angle_gamma   90.00
#
_symmetry.space_group_name_H-M   'P 1'
#
loop_
_entity.id
_entity.type
_entity.pdbx_description
1 polymer ?
#
loop_
_entity_poly.entity_id
_entity_poly.type
_entity_poly.pdbx_seq_one_letter_code
_entity_poly.pdbx_strand_id
1 'polypeptide(L)'
;MRQWILAGLAALLPVAAAAQDSRLQRMDSLDAGRQWEAVGRLDVNGEGFCTGALIAPDLVLTAAHCLYDSRTKERIDPATIEFLAGWRNGRASAYRSVRRAVEHPSYVYDGELSTDRVRNDIALLQLQRPIRNTTVKPFETDERPRKGGSIGVVSYAHDRSEAPSLQEVCAVMARQQGVLVMSCDVDFGSSGAPVFSFEGDVPRIVSVVSAKAEVSGERVSLGSALAEELTLLQAQLTGVATGGRLPPGVGRVKVGEGRSSSGAKFISQ
;
A
#
# COMPACT_ATOMS: atom_id res chain seq x y z
N MET A 1 44.28 -2.16 -64.25
CA MET A 1 43.41 -1.17 -63.57
C MET A 1 42.96 -1.77 -62.24
N ARG A 2 43.33 -1.15 -61.10
CA ARG A 2 43.13 -1.65 -59.73
C ARG A 2 41.64 -1.63 -59.36
N GLN A 3 41.05 -2.79 -59.08
CA GLN A 3 39.72 -2.89 -58.48
C GLN A 3 39.86 -2.82 -56.96
N TRP A 4 39.26 -1.79 -56.36
CA TRP A 4 39.19 -1.60 -54.91
C TRP A 4 37.94 -2.31 -54.39
N ILE A 5 38.12 -3.37 -53.60
CA ILE A 5 37.03 -4.02 -52.85
C ILE A 5 36.85 -3.22 -51.56
N LEU A 6 35.82 -2.37 -51.53
CA LEU A 6 35.35 -1.72 -50.31
C LEU A 6 34.57 -2.74 -49.47
N ALA A 7 35.22 -3.30 -48.46
CA ALA A 7 34.57 -4.09 -47.42
C ALA A 7 33.76 -3.14 -46.51
N GLY A 8 32.44 -3.12 -46.68
CA GLY A 8 31.53 -2.40 -45.79
C GLY A 8 31.41 -3.12 -44.45
N LEU A 9 32.05 -2.58 -43.40
CA LEU A 9 31.76 -2.95 -42.03
C LEU A 9 30.36 -2.43 -41.67
N ALA A 10 29.36 -3.31 -41.67
CA ALA A 10 28.07 -3.02 -41.06
C ALA A 10 28.25 -2.99 -39.54
N ALA A 11 28.41 -1.80 -38.97
CA ALA A 11 28.40 -1.59 -37.53
C ALA A 11 26.98 -1.86 -37.00
N LEU A 12 26.75 -3.07 -36.50
CA LEU A 12 25.59 -3.40 -35.69
C LEU A 12 25.73 -2.67 -34.36
N LEU A 13 25.13 -1.48 -34.27
CA LEU A 13 24.95 -0.77 -33.01
C LEU A 13 23.98 -1.58 -32.15
N PRO A 14 24.35 -1.98 -30.91
CA PRO A 14 23.42 -2.62 -30.00
C PRO A 14 22.38 -1.58 -29.58
N VAL A 15 21.14 -1.77 -30.02
CA VAL A 15 20.00 -1.03 -29.49
C VAL A 15 19.83 -1.50 -28.05
N ALA A 16 20.21 -0.64 -27.10
CA ALA A 16 19.86 -0.86 -25.70
C ALA A 16 18.32 -0.81 -25.59
N ALA A 17 17.71 -1.99 -25.46
CA ALA A 17 16.29 -2.08 -25.16
C ALA A 17 16.06 -1.56 -23.74
N ALA A 18 15.59 -0.32 -23.61
CA ALA A 18 15.01 0.15 -22.36
C ALA A 18 13.74 -0.66 -22.11
N ALA A 19 13.69 -1.38 -20.99
CA ALA A 19 12.48 -2.07 -20.56
C ALA A 19 11.39 -1.01 -20.33
N GLN A 20 10.34 -1.02 -21.16
CA GLN A 20 9.20 -0.12 -21.03
C GLN A 20 8.21 -0.71 -20.03
N ASP A 21 7.58 0.14 -19.22
CA ASP A 21 6.51 -0.27 -18.32
C ASP A 21 5.36 -0.91 -19.09
N SER A 22 4.75 -1.93 -18.48
CA SER A 22 3.58 -2.59 -19.06
C SER A 22 2.39 -1.63 -19.06
N ARG A 23 1.53 -1.75 -20.07
CA ARG A 23 0.23 -1.06 -20.06
C ARG A 23 -0.68 -1.67 -19.00
N LEU A 24 -1.59 -0.86 -18.47
CA LEU A 24 -2.68 -1.34 -17.63
C LEU A 24 -3.54 -2.35 -18.39
N GLN A 25 -3.62 -3.57 -17.87
CA GLN A 25 -4.49 -4.63 -18.39
C GLN A 25 -5.70 -4.77 -17.47
N ARG A 26 -6.88 -4.38 -17.99
CA ARG A 26 -8.15 -4.55 -17.30
C ARG A 26 -8.53 -6.03 -17.28
N MET A 27 -8.93 -6.54 -16.12
CA MET A 27 -9.29 -7.94 -15.93
C MET A 27 -10.81 -8.08 -15.98
N ASP A 28 -11.36 -8.09 -17.19
CA ASP A 28 -12.81 -8.14 -17.42
C ASP A 28 -13.42 -9.55 -17.33
N SER A 29 -12.60 -10.60 -17.36
CA SER A 29 -13.04 -11.99 -17.23
C SER A 29 -12.62 -12.64 -15.91
N LEU A 30 -13.37 -13.65 -15.48
CA LEU A 30 -13.03 -14.48 -14.32
C LEU A 30 -11.67 -15.16 -14.45
N ASP A 31 -11.31 -15.58 -15.66
CA ASP A 31 -10.04 -16.26 -15.89
C ASP A 31 -8.85 -15.29 -15.81
N ALA A 32 -9.00 -14.08 -16.35
CA ALA A 32 -7.97 -13.05 -16.29
C ALA A 32 -7.73 -12.54 -14.85
N GLY A 33 -8.80 -12.47 -14.03
CA GLY A 33 -8.72 -11.97 -12.66
C GLY A 33 -8.57 -13.05 -11.58
N ARG A 34 -8.59 -14.34 -11.93
CA ARG A 34 -8.67 -15.46 -10.98
C ARG A 34 -7.59 -15.41 -9.90
N GLN A 35 -6.36 -15.05 -10.28
CA GLN A 35 -5.23 -14.96 -9.36
C GLN A 35 -5.28 -13.73 -8.44
N TRP A 36 -6.18 -12.78 -8.72
CA TRP A 36 -6.29 -11.49 -8.06
C TRP A 36 -7.61 -11.29 -7.31
N GLU A 37 -8.41 -12.35 -7.13
CA GLU A 37 -9.73 -12.30 -6.50
C GLU A 37 -9.70 -11.82 -5.02
N ALA A 38 -8.54 -11.86 -4.37
CA ALA A 38 -8.34 -11.28 -3.04
C ALA A 38 -8.05 -9.78 -3.03
N VAL A 39 -7.87 -9.15 -4.20
CA VAL A 39 -7.89 -7.69 -4.35
C VAL A 39 -9.34 -7.25 -4.51
N GLY A 40 -9.76 -6.26 -3.72
CA GLY A 40 -11.15 -5.81 -3.70
C GLY A 40 -11.27 -4.30 -3.64
N ARG A 41 -12.43 -3.83 -4.07
CA ARG A 41 -12.84 -2.44 -3.93
C ARG A 41 -13.32 -2.22 -2.49
N LEU A 42 -12.91 -1.12 -1.90
CA LEU A 42 -13.40 -0.65 -0.61
C LEU A 42 -14.38 0.48 -0.87
N ASP A 43 -15.66 0.24 -0.65
CA ASP A 43 -16.68 1.27 -0.77
C ASP A 43 -16.77 2.03 0.55
N VAL A 44 -16.50 3.33 0.50
CA VAL A 44 -16.33 4.17 1.68
C VAL A 44 -17.53 5.13 1.76
N ASN A 45 -18.50 4.77 2.61
CA ASN A 45 -19.67 5.59 2.95
C ASN A 45 -20.48 6.09 1.73
N GLY A 46 -20.44 5.39 0.59
CA GLY A 46 -21.15 5.79 -0.63
C GLY A 46 -20.62 7.06 -1.32
N GLU A 47 -19.53 7.66 -0.83
CA GLU A 47 -18.96 8.91 -1.36
C GLU A 47 -17.72 8.66 -2.23
N GLY A 48 -17.04 7.54 -2.04
CA GLY A 48 -15.84 7.20 -2.78
C GLY A 48 -15.45 5.73 -2.63
N PHE A 49 -14.31 5.38 -3.20
CA PHE A 49 -13.75 4.06 -3.02
C PHE A 49 -12.22 4.08 -2.97
N CYS A 50 -11.68 3.06 -2.32
CA CYS A 50 -10.28 2.69 -2.32
C CYS A 50 -10.12 1.27 -2.88
N THR A 51 -8.89 0.80 -2.93
CA THR A 51 -8.54 -0.60 -3.12
C THR A 51 -8.03 -1.19 -1.80
N GLY A 52 -8.25 -2.48 -1.58
CA GLY A 52 -7.63 -3.24 -0.50
C GLY A 52 -7.31 -4.66 -0.92
N ALA A 53 -6.49 -5.36 -0.14
CA ALA A 53 -6.10 -6.73 -0.41
C ALA A 53 -6.28 -7.62 0.83
N LEU A 54 -6.90 -8.78 0.66
CA LEU A 54 -7.04 -9.77 1.72
C LEU A 54 -5.69 -10.42 2.02
N ILE A 55 -5.20 -10.33 3.26
CA ILE A 55 -3.93 -10.92 3.73
C ILE A 55 -4.12 -12.01 4.80
N ALA A 56 -5.32 -12.10 5.36
CA ALA A 56 -5.81 -13.23 6.15
C ALA A 56 -7.32 -13.36 5.94
N PRO A 57 -7.97 -14.49 6.31
CA PRO A 57 -9.40 -14.70 6.02
C PRO A 57 -10.32 -13.56 6.47
N ASP A 58 -9.98 -12.81 7.51
CA ASP A 58 -10.73 -11.65 8.00
C ASP A 58 -9.90 -10.36 8.05
N LEU A 59 -8.72 -10.29 7.41
CA LEU A 59 -7.86 -9.11 7.43
C LEU A 59 -7.61 -8.56 6.03
N VAL A 60 -7.93 -7.29 5.83
CA VAL A 60 -7.67 -6.54 4.61
C VAL A 60 -6.61 -5.48 4.87
N LEU A 61 -5.59 -5.46 4.03
CA LEU A 61 -4.55 -4.44 3.98
C LEU A 61 -5.00 -3.31 3.05
N THR A 62 -4.81 -2.06 3.48
CA THR A 62 -5.11 -0.85 2.70
C THR A 62 -4.30 0.35 3.23
N ALA A 63 -4.55 1.55 2.68
CA ALA A 63 -3.94 2.79 3.12
C ALA A 63 -4.73 3.41 4.29
N ALA A 64 -4.04 4.09 5.21
CA ALA A 64 -4.69 4.74 6.35
C ALA A 64 -5.59 5.90 5.93
N HIS A 65 -5.21 6.64 4.89
CA HIS A 65 -6.01 7.76 4.39
C HIS A 65 -7.39 7.37 3.88
N CYS A 66 -7.61 6.09 3.55
CA CYS A 66 -8.93 5.56 3.17
C CYS A 66 -9.93 5.55 4.33
N LEU A 67 -9.46 5.77 5.56
CA LEU A 67 -10.27 5.86 6.77
C LEU A 67 -10.68 7.30 7.10
N TYR A 68 -10.42 8.26 6.21
CA TYR A 68 -10.70 9.67 6.43
C TYR A 68 -11.52 10.26 5.29
N ASP A 69 -12.44 11.15 5.64
CA ASP A 69 -13.18 11.95 4.67
C ASP A 69 -12.26 13.06 4.13
N SER A 70 -12.12 13.12 2.80
CA SER A 70 -11.20 14.05 2.16
C SER A 70 -11.60 15.53 2.28
N ARG A 71 -12.89 15.81 2.50
CA ARG A 71 -13.48 17.14 2.64
C ARG A 71 -13.51 17.59 4.10
N THR A 72 -13.98 16.75 5.03
CA THR A 72 -14.09 17.13 6.45
C THR A 72 -12.83 16.84 7.26
N LYS A 73 -11.93 15.99 6.74
CA LYS A 73 -10.74 15.46 7.43
C LYS A 73 -11.07 14.59 8.65
N GLU A 74 -12.33 14.27 8.86
CA GLU A 74 -12.77 13.44 9.98
C GLU A 74 -12.58 11.96 9.67
N ARG A 75 -12.40 11.18 10.73
CA ARG A 75 -12.30 9.73 10.63
C ARG A 75 -13.67 9.14 10.32
N ILE A 76 -13.71 8.25 9.34
CA ILE A 76 -14.92 7.54 8.93
C ILE A 76 -15.15 6.36 9.86
N ASP A 77 -16.41 6.07 10.19
CA ASP A 77 -16.77 4.87 10.94
C ASP A 77 -16.42 3.62 10.11
N PRO A 78 -15.53 2.73 10.59
CA PRO A 78 -15.20 1.51 9.85
C PRO A 78 -16.44 0.67 9.51
N ALA A 79 -17.52 0.72 10.29
CA ALA A 79 -18.73 -0.05 10.02
C ALA A 79 -19.45 0.37 8.72
N THR A 80 -19.18 1.57 8.19
CA THR A 80 -19.74 2.05 6.92
C THR A 80 -18.87 1.70 5.70
N ILE A 81 -17.76 0.97 5.91
CA ILE A 81 -16.88 0.51 4.85
C ILE A 81 -17.23 -0.92 4.46
N GLU A 82 -17.42 -1.16 3.16
CA GLU A 82 -17.65 -2.49 2.59
C GLU A 82 -16.47 -2.92 1.71
N PHE A 83 -15.96 -4.14 1.95
CA PHE A 83 -14.96 -4.78 1.12
C PHE A 83 -15.62 -5.72 0.10
N LEU A 84 -15.35 -5.44 -1.17
CA LEU A 84 -15.86 -6.14 -2.35
C LEU A 84 -14.73 -6.93 -3.01
N ALA A 85 -14.47 -8.15 -2.52
CA ALA A 85 -13.38 -9.00 -3.03
C ALA A 85 -13.67 -9.46 -4.46
N GLY A 86 -12.73 -9.25 -5.38
CA GLY A 86 -12.89 -9.62 -6.78
C GLY A 86 -14.05 -8.91 -7.47
N TRP A 87 -14.30 -7.64 -7.11
CA TRP A 87 -15.35 -6.83 -7.73
C TRP A 87 -15.18 -6.74 -9.25
N ARG A 88 -16.22 -7.12 -9.99
CA ARG A 88 -16.23 -7.05 -11.44
C ARG A 88 -17.64 -6.92 -11.99
N ASN A 89 -17.86 -5.93 -12.85
CA ASN A 89 -19.08 -5.71 -13.62
C ASN A 89 -20.35 -5.83 -12.76
N GLY A 90 -20.39 -5.11 -11.63
CA GLY A 90 -21.52 -5.12 -10.71
C GLY A 90 -21.57 -6.28 -9.70
N ARG A 91 -20.57 -7.19 -9.66
CA ARG A 91 -20.57 -8.32 -8.74
C ARG A 91 -19.21 -8.60 -8.10
N ALA A 92 -19.20 -8.85 -6.80
CA ALA A 92 -18.03 -9.34 -6.07
C ALA A 92 -18.09 -10.86 -5.86
N SER A 93 -16.92 -11.48 -5.75
CA SER A 93 -16.77 -12.86 -5.27
C SER A 93 -17.14 -12.99 -3.78
N ALA A 94 -16.93 -11.93 -2.99
CA ALA A 94 -17.40 -11.83 -1.62
C ALA A 94 -17.63 -10.37 -1.19
N TYR A 95 -18.67 -10.16 -0.39
CA TYR A 95 -19.04 -8.87 0.22
C TYR A 95 -18.84 -8.97 1.73
N ARG A 96 -18.10 -8.03 2.33
CA ARG A 96 -17.86 -8.00 3.77
C ARG A 96 -17.81 -6.59 4.31
N SER A 97 -18.70 -6.28 5.25
CA SER A 97 -18.57 -5.08 6.09
C SER A 97 -17.36 -5.19 7.01
N VAL A 98 -16.73 -4.05 7.27
CA VAL A 98 -15.62 -3.93 8.20
C VAL A 98 -16.15 -3.83 9.63
N ARG A 99 -15.48 -4.51 10.57
CA ARG A 99 -15.80 -4.52 12.01
C ARG A 99 -15.05 -3.41 12.75
N ARG A 100 -13.79 -3.24 12.42
CA ARG A 100 -12.90 -2.23 12.98
C ARG A 100 -11.70 -2.02 12.06
N ALA A 101 -11.05 -0.87 12.21
CA ALA A 101 -9.83 -0.54 11.51
C ALA A 101 -8.73 -0.13 12.51
N VAL A 102 -7.50 -0.53 12.22
CA VAL A 102 -6.29 0.01 12.86
C VAL A 102 -5.42 0.66 11.79
N GLU A 103 -4.82 1.78 12.13
CA GLU A 103 -3.92 2.53 11.26
C GLU A 103 -2.59 2.74 11.98
N HIS A 104 -1.54 3.09 11.23
CA HIS A 104 -0.24 3.30 11.83
C HIS A 104 -0.34 4.43 12.89
N PRO A 105 0.22 4.28 14.10
CA PRO A 105 -0.02 5.22 15.19
C PRO A 105 0.65 6.58 14.96
N SER A 106 1.62 6.65 14.04
CA SER A 106 2.25 7.88 13.59
C SER A 106 1.61 8.45 12.31
N TYR A 107 0.50 7.88 11.84
CA TYR A 107 -0.23 8.44 10.71
C TYR A 107 -0.99 9.70 11.13
N VAL A 108 -0.87 10.75 10.31
CA VAL A 108 -1.58 12.02 10.51
C VAL A 108 -2.23 12.42 9.19
N TYR A 109 -3.54 12.65 9.22
CA TYR A 109 -4.31 13.13 8.08
C TYR A 109 -4.50 14.66 8.13
N ASP A 110 -3.42 15.40 7.86
CA ASP A 110 -3.41 16.87 7.83
C ASP A 110 -3.69 17.45 6.43
N GLY A 111 -3.67 16.60 5.40
CA GLY A 111 -3.85 17.00 4.00
C GLY A 111 -2.57 17.38 3.28
N GLU A 112 -1.45 17.52 3.97
CA GLU A 112 -0.15 17.85 3.37
C GLU A 112 0.62 16.59 2.97
N LEU A 113 1.28 16.58 1.83
CA LEU A 113 2.09 15.44 1.41
C LEU A 113 3.48 15.55 2.05
N SER A 114 3.83 14.59 2.91
CA SER A 114 5.16 14.48 3.52
C SER A 114 5.66 13.03 3.47
N THR A 115 6.97 12.84 3.56
CA THR A 115 7.58 11.50 3.58
C THR A 115 7.05 10.66 4.74
N ASP A 116 6.91 11.26 5.94
CA ASP A 116 6.39 10.55 7.11
C ASP A 116 4.91 10.19 6.95
N ARG A 117 4.11 11.06 6.34
CA ARG A 117 2.70 10.74 6.05
C ARG A 117 2.61 9.53 5.12
N VAL A 118 3.38 9.50 4.03
CA VAL A 118 3.38 8.39 3.07
C VAL A 118 3.91 7.10 3.70
N ARG A 119 5.00 7.17 4.46
CA ARG A 119 5.58 6.02 5.17
C ARG A 119 4.57 5.38 6.13
N ASN A 120 3.77 6.21 6.80
CA ASN A 120 2.82 5.74 7.80
C ASN A 120 1.42 5.48 7.21
N ASP A 121 1.23 5.64 5.89
CA ASP A 121 -0.09 5.55 5.24
C ASP A 121 -0.53 4.10 5.01
N ILE A 122 -0.72 3.38 6.11
CA ILE A 122 -1.02 1.96 6.11
C ILE A 122 -2.02 1.62 7.22
N ALA A 123 -2.98 0.76 6.89
CA ALA A 123 -4.02 0.31 7.80
C ALA A 123 -4.40 -1.16 7.57
N LEU A 124 -4.91 -1.77 8.63
CA LEU A 124 -5.58 -3.08 8.58
C LEU A 124 -7.05 -2.93 8.94
N LEU A 125 -7.90 -3.50 8.10
CA LEU A 125 -9.33 -3.61 8.32
C LEU A 125 -9.63 -5.05 8.74
N GLN A 126 -10.28 -5.21 9.89
CA GLN A 126 -10.80 -6.51 10.27
C GLN A 126 -12.25 -6.64 9.81
N LEU A 127 -12.53 -7.67 9.01
CA LEU A 127 -13.85 -7.97 8.49
C LEU A 127 -14.78 -8.51 9.58
N GLN A 128 -16.09 -8.25 9.47
CA GLN A 128 -17.08 -8.81 10.41
C GLN A 128 -17.18 -10.34 10.33
N ARG A 129 -16.96 -10.90 9.14
CA ARG A 129 -16.97 -12.35 8.89
C ARG A 129 -15.80 -12.71 7.99
N PRO A 130 -15.10 -13.83 8.26
CA PRO A 130 -14.02 -14.25 7.39
C PRO A 130 -14.54 -14.66 6.00
N ILE A 131 -13.67 -14.56 5.01
CA ILE A 131 -13.82 -15.11 3.67
C ILE A 131 -13.06 -16.45 3.67
N ARG A 132 -13.81 -17.55 3.73
CA ARG A 132 -13.28 -18.92 3.73
C ARG A 132 -13.87 -19.67 2.55
N ASN A 133 -13.39 -19.38 1.35
CA ASN A 133 -13.76 -20.10 0.14
C ASN A 133 -12.50 -20.39 -0.69
N THR A 134 -12.65 -21.14 -1.78
CA THR A 134 -11.54 -21.56 -2.64
C THR A 134 -11.16 -20.53 -3.70
N THR A 135 -12.02 -19.53 -3.92
CA THR A 135 -11.87 -18.50 -4.97
C THR A 135 -11.01 -17.34 -4.48
N VAL A 136 -11.30 -16.83 -3.28
CA VAL A 136 -10.64 -15.68 -2.69
C VAL A 136 -9.62 -16.17 -1.67
N LYS A 137 -8.37 -16.28 -2.10
CA LYS A 137 -7.25 -16.73 -1.26
C LYS A 137 -6.43 -15.54 -0.78
N PRO A 138 -6.22 -15.36 0.54
CA PRO A 138 -5.39 -14.28 1.04
C PRO A 138 -3.97 -14.31 0.45
N PHE A 139 -3.40 -13.14 0.21
CA PHE A 139 -2.03 -12.99 -0.26
C PHE A 139 -1.02 -13.08 0.87
N GLU A 140 0.15 -13.59 0.54
CA GLU A 140 1.32 -13.50 1.40
C GLU A 140 1.94 -12.08 1.28
N THR A 141 2.55 -11.62 2.36
CA THR A 141 3.28 -10.36 2.42
C THR A 141 4.78 -10.62 2.51
N ASP A 142 5.57 -9.66 2.04
CA ASP A 142 7.03 -9.70 2.15
C ASP A 142 7.56 -8.30 2.47
N GLU A 143 8.75 -8.23 3.04
CA GLU A 143 9.29 -7.01 3.62
C GLU A 143 9.92 -6.08 2.57
N ARG A 144 10.39 -6.61 1.42
CA ARG A 144 11.29 -5.84 0.53
C ARG A 144 11.29 -6.27 -0.94
N PRO A 145 10.92 -5.38 -1.89
CA PRO A 145 11.44 -5.48 -3.24
C PRO A 145 12.88 -4.96 -3.28
N ARG A 146 13.76 -5.56 -4.09
CA ARG A 146 15.11 -5.00 -4.32
C ARG A 146 14.98 -3.72 -5.18
N LYS A 147 15.93 -2.77 -5.05
CA LYS A 147 15.98 -1.64 -5.98
C LYS A 147 16.19 -2.18 -7.40
N GLY A 148 15.37 -1.72 -8.34
CA GLY A 148 15.36 -2.25 -9.71
C GLY A 148 14.58 -3.56 -9.89
N GLY A 149 13.90 -4.06 -8.85
CA GLY A 149 12.98 -5.18 -8.97
C GLY A 149 11.73 -4.80 -9.77
N SER A 150 11.21 -5.75 -10.55
CA SER A 150 9.93 -5.61 -11.23
C SER A 150 8.80 -5.78 -10.24
N ILE A 151 7.92 -4.78 -10.17
CA ILE A 151 6.73 -4.80 -9.32
C ILE A 151 5.49 -4.63 -10.18
N GLY A 152 4.35 -5.00 -9.62
CA GLY A 152 3.06 -4.74 -10.24
C GLY A 152 2.02 -4.23 -9.27
N VAL A 153 1.05 -3.50 -9.79
CA VAL A 153 -0.08 -2.95 -9.02
C VAL A 153 -1.36 -3.54 -9.56
N VAL A 154 -2.20 -4.03 -8.66
CA VAL A 154 -3.58 -4.39 -8.97
C VAL A 154 -4.49 -3.41 -8.27
N SER A 155 -5.23 -2.62 -9.04
CA SER A 155 -6.06 -1.56 -8.47
C SER A 155 -7.38 -1.36 -9.20
N TYR A 156 -8.32 -0.77 -8.47
CA TYR A 156 -9.45 -0.06 -9.04
C TYR A 156 -9.06 1.42 -9.20
N ALA A 157 -9.68 2.11 -10.14
CA ALA A 157 -9.53 3.56 -10.29
C ALA A 157 -10.78 4.17 -10.92
N HIS A 158 -10.92 5.49 -10.90
CA HIS A 158 -12.15 6.20 -11.29
C HIS A 158 -12.64 5.84 -12.71
N ASP A 159 -11.72 5.66 -13.66
CA ASP A 159 -12.00 5.25 -15.05
C ASP A 159 -12.24 3.73 -15.20
N ARG A 160 -12.01 2.96 -14.13
CA ARG A 160 -12.03 1.48 -14.08
C ARG A 160 -12.52 0.95 -12.74
N SER A 161 -13.60 1.54 -12.20
CA SER A 161 -14.15 1.13 -10.91
C SER A 161 -14.86 -0.24 -10.98
N GLU A 162 -15.28 -0.65 -12.17
CA GLU A 162 -16.05 -1.86 -12.41
C GLU A 162 -15.20 -3.12 -12.65
N ALA A 163 -13.88 -3.03 -12.74
CA ALA A 163 -13.02 -4.21 -12.80
C ALA A 163 -11.60 -3.81 -12.38
N PRO A 164 -10.86 -4.68 -11.67
CA PRO A 164 -9.48 -4.39 -11.33
C PRO A 164 -8.64 -4.38 -12.61
N SER A 165 -7.64 -3.51 -12.62
CA SER A 165 -6.58 -3.51 -13.64
C SER A 165 -5.26 -3.89 -13.00
N LEU A 166 -4.51 -4.73 -13.71
CA LEU A 166 -3.16 -5.10 -13.37
C LEU A 166 -2.18 -4.32 -14.25
N GLN A 167 -1.16 -3.74 -13.63
CA GLN A 167 0.06 -3.32 -14.29
C GLN A 167 1.19 -4.23 -13.79
N GLU A 168 1.69 -5.14 -14.63
CA GLU A 168 2.65 -6.19 -14.20
C GLU A 168 4.10 -5.71 -14.13
N VAL A 169 4.45 -4.67 -14.87
CA VAL A 169 5.82 -4.17 -14.99
C VAL A 169 5.82 -2.67 -14.75
N CYS A 170 6.08 -2.29 -13.50
CA CYS A 170 6.59 -0.97 -13.14
C CYS A 170 7.98 -1.10 -12.51
N ALA A 171 8.76 -0.02 -12.56
CA ALA A 171 10.07 0.03 -11.93
C ALA A 171 10.02 0.63 -10.51
N VAL A 172 10.80 0.04 -9.61
CA VAL A 172 11.19 0.70 -8.36
C VAL A 172 12.29 1.73 -8.66
N MET A 173 11.89 2.99 -8.76
CA MET A 173 12.79 4.10 -9.10
C MET A 173 13.71 4.46 -7.92
N ALA A 174 13.11 4.57 -6.73
CA ALA A 174 13.82 4.88 -5.51
C ALA A 174 13.15 4.24 -4.29
N ARG A 175 13.94 4.07 -3.24
CA ARG A 175 13.46 3.70 -1.93
C ARG A 175 14.18 4.55 -0.91
N GLN A 176 13.43 5.31 -0.14
CA GLN A 176 13.99 6.19 0.88
C GLN A 176 13.05 6.18 2.07
N GLN A 177 13.59 5.98 3.28
CA GLN A 177 12.83 6.26 4.49
C GLN A 177 11.46 5.55 4.52
N GLY A 178 11.42 4.24 4.24
CA GLY A 178 10.17 3.46 4.24
C GLY A 178 9.16 3.82 3.14
N VAL A 179 9.50 4.75 2.24
CA VAL A 179 8.71 5.11 1.06
C VAL A 179 9.29 4.45 -0.18
N LEU A 180 8.40 3.83 -0.96
CA LEU A 180 8.68 3.28 -2.28
C LEU A 180 8.25 4.29 -3.34
N VAL A 181 9.18 4.69 -4.21
CA VAL A 181 8.89 5.54 -5.38
C VAL A 181 8.88 4.63 -6.61
N MET A 182 7.75 4.60 -7.32
CA MET A 182 7.54 3.71 -8.44
C MET A 182 6.97 4.44 -9.66
N SER A 183 7.19 3.86 -10.84
CA SER A 183 6.67 4.38 -12.11
C SER A 183 5.23 3.93 -12.43
N CYS A 184 4.57 3.20 -11.53
CA CYS A 184 3.21 2.70 -11.79
C CYS A 184 2.21 3.83 -12.02
N ASP A 185 1.30 3.60 -12.96
CA ASP A 185 0.20 4.49 -13.28
C ASP A 185 -0.95 4.24 -12.31
N VAL A 186 -1.03 5.10 -11.29
CA VAL A 186 -2.08 5.04 -10.26
C VAL A 186 -2.99 6.26 -10.40
N ASP A 187 -4.30 6.05 -10.30
CA ASP A 187 -5.28 7.13 -10.33
C ASP A 187 -6.17 7.14 -9.08
N PHE A 188 -7.11 8.09 -8.98
CA PHE A 188 -8.08 8.13 -7.89
C PHE A 188 -8.80 6.79 -7.77
N GLY A 189 -8.84 6.21 -6.57
CA GLY A 189 -9.34 4.87 -6.29
C GLY A 189 -8.26 3.79 -6.18
N SER A 190 -7.06 4.03 -6.70
CA SER A 190 -5.90 3.13 -6.52
C SER A 190 -5.25 3.26 -5.14
N SER A 191 -5.66 4.25 -4.36
CA SER A 191 -5.38 4.36 -2.94
C SER A 191 -5.60 3.04 -2.20
N GLY A 192 -4.61 2.59 -1.45
CA GLY A 192 -4.67 1.32 -0.72
C GLY A 192 -4.41 0.07 -1.56
N ALA A 193 -4.15 0.21 -2.86
CA ALA A 193 -3.87 -0.93 -3.73
C ALA A 193 -2.58 -1.66 -3.32
N PRO A 194 -2.58 -3.01 -3.37
CA PRO A 194 -1.37 -3.79 -3.15
C PRO A 194 -0.37 -3.61 -4.28
N VAL A 195 0.90 -3.45 -3.90
CA VAL A 195 2.06 -3.54 -4.78
C VAL A 195 2.67 -4.92 -4.59
N PHE A 196 2.76 -5.69 -5.67
CA PHE A 196 3.29 -7.05 -5.69
C PHE A 196 4.73 -7.10 -6.15
N SER A 197 5.53 -7.95 -5.52
CA SER A 197 6.79 -8.45 -6.04
C SER A 197 6.57 -9.79 -6.75
N PHE A 198 7.25 -9.97 -7.87
CA PHE A 198 7.25 -11.21 -8.67
C PHE A 198 8.60 -11.95 -8.63
N GLU A 199 9.48 -11.62 -7.67
CA GLU A 199 10.82 -12.24 -7.55
C GLU A 199 10.79 -13.73 -7.16
N GLY A 200 9.62 -14.30 -6.81
CA GLY A 200 9.43 -15.72 -6.46
C GLY A 200 8.24 -16.37 -7.18
N ASP A 201 7.96 -17.63 -6.86
CA ASP A 201 6.93 -18.44 -7.54
C ASP A 201 5.49 -17.95 -7.30
N VAL A 202 5.27 -17.20 -6.22
CA VAL A 202 3.96 -16.66 -5.84
C VAL A 202 4.08 -15.15 -5.61
N PRO A 203 3.17 -14.33 -6.17
CA PRO A 203 3.15 -12.90 -5.92
C PRO A 203 2.99 -12.59 -4.43
N ARG A 204 3.84 -11.69 -3.91
CA ARG A 204 3.82 -11.24 -2.50
C ARG A 204 3.61 -9.75 -2.43
N ILE A 205 2.75 -9.28 -1.53
CA ILE A 205 2.56 -7.84 -1.33
C ILE A 205 3.77 -7.28 -0.58
N VAL A 206 4.37 -6.22 -1.13
CA VAL A 206 5.56 -5.55 -0.58
C VAL A 206 5.36 -4.09 -0.21
N SER A 207 4.29 -3.47 -0.71
CA SER A 207 3.94 -2.08 -0.43
C SER A 207 2.45 -1.86 -0.65
N VAL A 208 1.93 -0.75 -0.13
CA VAL A 208 0.58 -0.24 -0.40
C VAL A 208 0.67 1.10 -1.10
N VAL A 209 -0.12 1.33 -2.15
CA VAL A 209 -0.21 2.61 -2.86
C VAL A 209 -0.81 3.67 -1.93
N SER A 210 -0.08 4.76 -1.73
CA SER A 210 -0.45 5.87 -0.83
C SER A 210 -0.82 7.13 -1.61
N ALA A 211 0.10 7.63 -2.45
CA ALA A 211 -0.05 8.93 -3.08
C ALA A 211 0.52 8.97 -4.50
N LYS A 212 0.15 10.01 -5.24
CA LYS A 212 0.80 10.42 -6.49
C LYS A 212 1.74 11.59 -6.20
N ALA A 213 2.85 11.65 -6.90
CA ALA A 213 3.79 12.76 -6.85
C ALA A 213 4.42 13.01 -8.23
N GLU A 214 5.23 14.06 -8.32
CA GLU A 214 6.04 14.34 -9.49
C GLU A 214 7.51 14.48 -9.08
N VAL A 215 8.41 13.81 -9.80
CA VAL A 215 9.85 13.88 -9.57
C VAL A 215 10.52 14.22 -10.89
N SER A 216 11.23 15.34 -10.95
CA SER A 216 11.92 15.79 -12.17
C SER A 216 11.03 15.88 -13.42
N GLY A 217 9.75 16.24 -13.27
CA GLY A 217 8.79 16.33 -14.37
C GLY A 217 8.12 15.00 -14.75
N GLU A 218 8.46 13.90 -14.07
CA GLU A 218 7.87 12.59 -14.29
C GLU A 218 6.84 12.28 -13.20
N ARG A 219 5.64 11.82 -13.61
CA ARG A 219 4.61 11.36 -12.66
C ARG A 219 5.07 10.05 -12.04
N VAL A 220 5.06 10.00 -10.71
CA VAL A 220 5.42 8.82 -9.95
C VAL A 220 4.31 8.48 -8.95
N SER A 221 4.27 7.23 -8.54
CA SER A 221 3.45 6.78 -7.42
C SER A 221 4.32 6.49 -6.21
N LEU A 222 3.76 6.75 -5.03
CA LEU A 222 4.39 6.57 -3.75
C LEU A 222 3.66 5.48 -2.97
N GLY A 223 4.41 4.61 -2.32
CA GLY A 223 3.85 3.57 -1.48
C GLY A 223 4.51 3.49 -0.11
N SER A 224 3.73 3.08 0.89
CA SER A 224 4.20 2.68 2.21
C SER A 224 4.82 1.29 2.12
N ALA A 225 6.08 1.14 2.53
CA ALA A 225 6.67 -0.18 2.73
C ALA A 225 5.92 -0.96 3.83
N LEU A 226 5.95 -2.30 3.77
CA LEU A 226 5.16 -3.15 4.66
C LEU A 226 5.87 -3.68 5.90
N ALA A 227 7.20 -3.68 5.93
CA ALA A 227 7.99 -4.51 6.84
C ALA A 227 7.62 -4.38 8.33
N GLU A 228 8.05 -3.30 8.99
CA GLU A 228 7.87 -3.13 10.44
C GLU A 228 6.44 -2.67 10.75
N GLU A 229 5.85 -1.94 9.82
CA GLU A 229 4.56 -1.30 9.90
C GLU A 229 3.43 -2.34 10.00
N LEU A 230 3.46 -3.40 9.18
CA LEU A 230 2.45 -4.45 9.22
C LEU A 230 2.47 -5.22 10.55
N THR A 231 3.66 -5.55 11.05
CA THR A 231 3.82 -6.24 12.33
C THR A 231 3.24 -5.42 13.48
N LEU A 232 3.47 -4.11 13.48
CA LEU A 232 2.90 -3.18 14.46
C LEU A 232 1.37 -3.18 14.42
N LEU A 233 0.77 -3.12 13.23
CA LEU A 233 -0.69 -3.14 13.07
C LEU A 233 -1.31 -4.46 13.53
N GLN A 234 -0.68 -5.59 13.22
CA GLN A 234 -1.13 -6.90 13.70
C GLN A 234 -1.07 -7.01 15.23
N ALA A 235 -0.03 -6.45 15.87
CA ALA A 235 0.06 -6.37 17.33
C ALA A 235 -1.07 -5.54 17.94
N GLN A 236 -1.41 -4.38 17.34
CA GLN A 236 -2.55 -3.57 17.77
C GLN A 236 -3.88 -4.32 17.64
N LEU A 237 -4.06 -5.12 16.58
CA LEU A 237 -5.28 -5.91 16.42
C LEU A 237 -5.43 -6.97 17.50
N THR A 238 -4.35 -7.63 17.92
CA THR A 238 -4.40 -8.68 18.94
C THR A 238 -4.53 -8.16 20.36
N GLY A 239 -4.55 -6.83 20.56
CA GLY A 239 -4.63 -6.22 21.89
C GLY A 239 -3.36 -6.42 22.71
N VAL A 240 -2.27 -6.87 22.08
CA VAL A 240 -0.94 -6.80 22.67
C VAL A 240 -0.57 -5.33 22.67
N ALA A 241 -0.90 -4.66 23.78
CA ALA A 241 -0.45 -3.31 24.01
C ALA A 241 1.08 -3.32 23.96
N THR A 242 1.66 -2.83 22.86
CA THR A 242 3.02 -2.29 22.79
C THR A 242 3.10 -0.97 23.57
N GLY A 243 2.47 -0.94 24.75
CA GLY A 243 2.65 0.05 25.79
C GLY A 243 3.27 -0.68 26.96
N GLY A 244 4.56 -0.44 27.19
CA GLY A 244 5.34 -1.12 28.21
C GLY A 244 4.60 -1.22 29.54
N ARG A 245 4.40 -2.46 30.01
CA ARG A 245 4.10 -2.72 31.41
C ARG A 245 5.36 -2.33 32.17
N LEU A 246 5.38 -1.12 32.74
CA LEU A 246 6.46 -0.72 33.64
C LEU A 246 6.55 -1.74 34.78
N PRO A 247 7.77 -2.06 35.24
CA PRO A 247 7.97 -2.94 36.40
C PRO A 247 7.16 -2.44 37.60
N PRO A 248 6.65 -3.34 38.46
CA PRO A 248 6.02 -2.92 39.71
C PRO A 248 7.01 -2.05 40.50
N GLY A 249 6.64 -0.79 40.74
CA GLY A 249 7.46 0.19 41.47
C GLY A 249 7.70 1.53 40.76
N VAL A 250 7.39 1.66 39.47
CA VAL A 250 7.54 2.96 38.76
C VAL A 250 6.21 3.72 38.76
N GLY A 251 6.09 4.69 39.67
CA GLY A 251 4.94 5.59 39.75
C GLY A 251 4.87 6.58 38.58
N ARG A 252 3.66 6.81 38.07
CA ARG A 252 3.39 7.82 37.03
C ARG A 252 3.47 9.21 37.66
N VAL A 253 4.43 10.04 37.25
CA VAL A 253 4.49 11.44 37.68
C VAL A 253 3.30 12.18 37.07
N LYS A 254 2.30 12.52 37.89
CA LYS A 254 1.28 13.51 37.55
C LYS A 254 1.91 14.90 37.70
N VAL A 255 2.12 15.60 36.59
CA VAL A 255 2.54 17.00 36.62
C VAL A 255 1.30 17.84 36.91
N GLY A 256 1.24 18.37 38.14
CA GLY A 256 0.17 19.26 38.56
C GLY A 256 -0.18 19.12 40.03
N GLU A 257 0.79 19.32 40.93
CA GLU A 257 0.55 19.80 42.31
C GLU A 257 1.90 20.05 43.02
N GLY A 258 2.02 21.24 43.61
CA GLY A 258 2.81 21.53 44.82
C GLY A 258 4.30 21.20 44.91
N ARG A 259 5.13 22.26 44.79
CA ARG A 259 6.52 22.39 45.29
C ARG A 259 6.94 21.40 46.41
N SER A 260 8.04 20.68 46.19
CA SER A 260 9.14 20.57 47.17
C SER A 260 10.46 20.24 46.48
N SER A 261 11.54 20.67 47.12
CA SER A 261 12.89 20.87 46.62
C SER A 261 13.76 19.62 46.51
N SER A 262 14.33 19.36 45.33
CA SER A 262 15.71 18.87 45.10
C SER A 262 15.93 18.96 43.57
N GLY A 263 16.99 19.51 42.99
CA GLY A 263 18.37 19.62 43.44
C GLY A 263 19.26 18.96 42.39
N ALA A 264 19.37 19.51 41.18
CA ALA A 264 20.45 19.20 40.24
C ALA A 264 20.60 20.31 39.19
N LYS A 265 21.81 20.85 39.09
CA LYS A 265 22.24 21.98 38.27
C LYS A 265 23.01 21.41 37.07
N PHE A 266 22.59 21.71 35.84
CA PHE A 266 23.35 21.36 34.63
C PHE A 266 24.10 22.59 34.13
N ILE A 267 25.42 22.43 33.94
CA ILE A 267 26.30 23.42 33.34
C ILE A 267 26.28 23.19 31.82
N SER A 268 26.03 24.24 31.06
CA SER A 268 26.19 24.28 29.60
C SER A 268 27.63 24.66 29.24
N GLN A 269 28.16 24.04 28.19
CA GLN A 269 29.14 24.70 27.32
C GLN A 269 28.38 25.57 26.31
#